data_AF-A0A645GJB0-F1
#
_entry.id   AF-A0A645GJB0-F1
#
_cell.length_a   1.000
_cell.length_b   1.000
_cell.length_c   1.000
_cell.angle_alpha   90.00
_cell.angle_beta   90.00
_cell.angle_gamma   90.00
#
_symmetry.space_group_name_H-M   'P 1'
#
loop_
_entity.id
_entity.type
_entity.pdbx_description
1 polymer ?
#
loop_
_entity_poly.entity_id
_entity_poly.type
_entity_poly.pdbx_seq_one_letter_code
_entity_poly.pdbx_strand_id
1 'polypeptide(L)'
;MQFSDTVGILTPGRAFDCVEELVRLGGLPVSYHGHNDLGFAVANALAAAKAGAEAVETTLFGVGERAGNCDMIAFVRAAWPAFELRPALRDCPAVERHAMEIMAGDGSAPV
;
A
#
# COMPACT_ATOMS: atom_id res chain seq x y z
N MET A 1 9.05 -9.24 -9.13
CA MET A 1 9.43 -7.96 -9.74
C MET A 1 8.60 -6.88 -9.08
N GLN A 2 9.24 -5.79 -8.65
CA GLN A 2 8.53 -4.65 -8.07
C GLN A 2 8.30 -3.58 -9.14
N PHE A 3 7.08 -3.04 -9.22
CA PHE A 3 6.73 -1.87 -10.01
C PHE A 3 6.49 -0.68 -9.08
N SER A 4 7.20 0.42 -9.32
CA SER A 4 7.23 1.58 -8.43
C SER A 4 6.69 2.85 -9.09
N ASP A 5 5.63 3.44 -8.53
CA ASP A 5 5.27 4.83 -8.77
C ASP A 5 6.10 5.75 -7.87
N THR A 6 7.36 5.93 -8.25
CA THR A 6 8.38 6.61 -7.42
C THR A 6 8.04 8.06 -7.12
N VAL A 7 7.33 8.75 -8.02
CA VAL A 7 7.01 10.19 -7.90
C VAL A 7 5.54 10.41 -7.50
N GLY A 8 4.76 9.34 -7.34
CA GLY A 8 3.37 9.41 -6.88
C GLY A 8 2.43 10.08 -7.88
N ILE A 9 2.68 9.91 -9.18
CA ILE A 9 1.94 10.62 -10.26
C ILE A 9 0.97 9.72 -11.03
N LEU A 10 0.96 8.41 -10.78
CA LEU A 10 0.04 7.52 -11.48
C LEU A 10 -1.40 7.77 -11.02
N THR A 11 -2.32 7.63 -11.97
CA THR A 11 -3.74 7.50 -11.68
C THR A 11 -4.11 6.02 -11.59
N PRO A 12 -5.27 5.66 -11.00
CA PRO A 12 -5.62 4.26 -10.81
C PRO A 12 -5.70 3.46 -12.12
N GLY A 13 -6.20 4.06 -13.20
CA GLY A 13 -6.21 3.43 -14.52
C GLY A 13 -4.81 3.14 -15.05
N ARG A 14 -3.89 4.11 -14.92
CA ARG A 14 -2.49 3.93 -15.35
C ARG A 14 -1.77 2.88 -14.51
N ALA A 15 -2.02 2.83 -13.20
CA ALA A 15 -1.48 1.80 -12.33
C ALA A 15 -1.98 0.40 -12.74
N PHE A 16 -3.27 0.26 -13.07
CA PHE A 16 -3.83 -0.99 -13.59
C PHE A 16 -3.13 -1.42 -14.88
N ASP A 17 -3.10 -0.54 -15.89
CA ASP A 17 -2.56 -0.86 -17.22
C ASP A 17 -1.10 -1.33 -17.14
N CYS A 18 -0.27 -0.59 -16.39
CA CYS A 18 1.16 -0.92 -16.25
C CYS A 18 1.37 -2.27 -15.55
N VAL A 19 0.60 -2.55 -14.50
CA VAL A 19 0.72 -3.81 -13.76
C VAL A 19 0.18 -4.97 -14.59
N GLU A 20 -0.94 -4.79 -15.30
CA GLU A 20 -1.50 -5.83 -16.17
C GLU A 20 -0.50 -6.21 -17.26
N GLU A 21 0.18 -5.24 -17.87
CA GLU A 21 1.21 -5.49 -18.87
C GLU A 21 2.37 -6.32 -18.29
N LEU A 22 2.87 -5.96 -17.10
CA LEU A 22 3.93 -6.71 -16.43
C LEU A 22 3.51 -8.13 -16.06
N VAL A 23 2.29 -8.31 -15.54
CA VAL A 23 1.73 -9.62 -15.22
C VAL A 23 1.61 -10.48 -16.49
N ARG A 24 1.20 -9.89 -17.62
CA ARG A 24 1.08 -10.59 -18.92
C ARG A 24 2.42 -11.01 -19.50
N LEU A 25 3.48 -10.24 -19.31
CA LEU A 25 4.83 -10.65 -19.72
C LEU A 25 5.28 -11.92 -19.00
N GLY A 26 4.76 -12.15 -17.79
CA GLY A 26 5.00 -13.35 -17.00
C GLY A 26 6.44 -13.48 -16.50
N GLY A 27 6.72 -14.62 -15.87
CA GLY A 27 8.07 -15.01 -15.46
C GLY A 27 8.41 -14.74 -13.99
N LEU A 28 7.81 -13.75 -13.33
CA LEU A 28 7.99 -13.48 -11.90
C LEU A 28 6.73 -12.87 -11.26
N PRO A 29 6.44 -13.17 -9.98
CA PRO A 29 5.40 -12.48 -9.21
C PRO A 29 5.60 -10.96 -9.21
N VAL A 30 4.52 -10.19 -9.37
CA VAL A 30 4.57 -8.72 -9.40
C VAL A 30 4.15 -8.14 -8.05
N SER A 31 4.92 -7.19 -7.51
CA SER A 31 4.52 -6.32 -6.40
C SER A 31 4.33 -4.88 -6.88
N TYR A 32 3.39 -4.16 -6.24
CA TYR A 32 3.16 -2.74 -6.49
C TYR A 32 3.62 -1.88 -5.30
N HIS A 33 4.41 -0.85 -5.59
CA HIS A 33 4.85 0.17 -4.64
C HIS A 33 4.42 1.56 -5.14
N GLY A 34 3.67 2.32 -4.35
CA GLY A 34 3.18 3.63 -4.76
C GLY A 34 3.35 4.70 -3.70
N HIS A 35 3.93 5.84 -4.10
CA HIS A 35 3.94 7.06 -3.30
C HIS A 35 2.61 7.82 -3.43
N ASN A 36 2.34 8.68 -2.46
CA ASN A 36 1.04 9.32 -2.26
C ASN A 36 1.02 10.82 -2.63
N ASP A 37 1.94 11.30 -3.47
CA ASP A 37 2.09 12.73 -3.81
C ASP A 37 0.81 13.37 -4.35
N LEU A 38 0.00 12.62 -5.11
CA LEU A 38 -1.32 13.06 -5.59
C LEU A 38 -2.51 12.53 -4.78
N GLY A 39 -2.26 11.83 -3.67
CA GLY A 39 -3.32 11.23 -2.84
C GLY A 39 -3.92 9.94 -3.39
N PHE A 40 -3.30 9.31 -4.39
CA PHE A 40 -3.82 8.12 -5.06
C PHE A 40 -3.19 6.79 -4.64
N ALA A 41 -2.26 6.76 -3.67
CA ALA A 41 -1.49 5.54 -3.38
C ALA A 41 -2.38 4.32 -3.07
N VAL A 42 -3.42 4.49 -2.24
CA VAL A 42 -4.38 3.42 -1.90
C VAL A 42 -5.21 2.99 -3.12
N ALA A 43 -5.69 3.95 -3.91
CA ALA A 43 -6.49 3.67 -5.09
C ALA A 43 -5.67 2.96 -6.18
N ASN A 44 -4.42 3.39 -6.39
CA ASN A 44 -3.49 2.78 -7.32
C ASN A 44 -3.09 1.37 -6.88
N ALA A 45 -2.84 1.17 -5.59
CA ALA A 45 -2.57 -0.15 -5.02
C ALA A 45 -3.74 -1.13 -5.22
N LEU A 46 -4.98 -0.67 -5.01
CA LEU A 46 -6.17 -1.48 -5.26
C LEU A 46 -6.32 -1.82 -6.75
N ALA A 47 -5.99 -0.87 -7.63
CA ALA A 47 -6.00 -1.08 -9.08
C ALA A 47 -4.92 -2.09 -9.50
N ALA A 48 -3.71 -1.99 -8.96
CA ALA A 48 -2.63 -2.93 -9.19
C ALA A 48 -2.97 -4.36 -8.71
N ALA A 49 -3.57 -4.49 -7.52
CA ALA A 49 -4.05 -5.78 -7.02
C ALA A 49 -5.10 -6.40 -7.96
N LYS A 50 -6.03 -5.59 -8.49
CA LYS A 50 -7.01 -6.04 -9.49
C LYS A 50 -6.37 -6.44 -10.82
N ALA A 51 -5.26 -5.82 -11.20
CA ALA A 51 -4.51 -6.14 -12.41
C ALA A 51 -3.68 -7.43 -12.30
N GLY A 52 -3.64 -8.06 -11.11
CA GLY A 52 -2.93 -9.32 -10.88
C GLY A 52 -1.60 -9.18 -10.14
N ALA A 53 -1.29 -8.02 -9.53
CA ALA A 53 -0.18 -7.95 -8.59
C ALA A 53 -0.42 -8.93 -7.43
N GLU A 54 0.57 -9.77 -7.14
CA GLU A 54 0.51 -10.75 -6.05
C GLU A 54 0.79 -10.12 -4.68
N ALA A 55 1.43 -8.95 -4.65
CA ALA A 55 1.72 -8.20 -3.44
C ALA A 55 1.55 -6.70 -3.63
N VAL A 56 1.24 -6.02 -2.53
CA VAL A 56 1.18 -4.55 -2.45
C VAL A 56 2.07 -4.12 -1.29
N GLU A 57 2.94 -3.16 -1.56
CA GLU A 57 3.80 -2.54 -0.56
C GLU A 57 3.06 -1.39 0.11
N THR A 58 3.09 -1.40 1.43
CA THR A 58 2.39 -0.44 2.28
C THR A 58 3.25 -0.07 3.46
N THR A 59 2.92 1.03 4.11
CA THR A 59 3.49 1.40 5.41
C THR A 59 2.38 1.71 6.40
N LEU A 60 2.67 1.53 7.69
CA LEU A 60 1.76 1.95 8.74
C LEU A 60 1.61 3.47 8.69
N PHE A 61 0.37 3.94 8.69
CA PHE A 61 0.01 5.36 8.59
C PHE A 61 0.48 6.06 7.31
N GLY A 62 0.89 5.29 6.28
CA GLY A 62 1.42 5.85 5.04
C GLY A 62 2.78 6.55 5.20
N VAL A 63 3.51 6.32 6.31
CA VAL A 63 4.82 6.95 6.54
C VAL A 63 5.80 6.63 5.42
N GLY A 64 6.53 7.63 4.96
CA GLY A 64 7.51 7.54 3.89
C GLY A 64 8.08 8.91 3.55
N GLU A 65 8.88 9.00 2.50
CA GLU A 65 9.34 10.30 2.01
C GLU A 65 8.18 11.15 1.46
N ARG A 66 8.30 12.49 1.55
CA ARG A 66 7.36 13.46 0.98
C ARG A 66 5.94 13.29 1.52
N ALA A 67 4.95 13.08 0.64
CA ALA A 67 3.56 12.80 1.01
C ALA A 67 3.34 11.37 1.51
N GLY A 68 4.38 10.54 1.54
CA GLY A 68 4.33 9.17 2.05
C GLY A 68 3.95 8.14 1.00
N ASN A 69 3.52 6.98 1.48
CA ASN A 69 3.23 5.77 0.71
C ASN A 69 1.76 5.33 0.87
N CYS A 70 1.42 4.18 0.30
CA CYS A 70 0.15 3.51 0.54
C CYS A 70 -0.01 3.15 2.03
N ASP A 71 -1.01 3.74 2.70
CA ASP A 71 -1.36 3.40 4.07
C ASP A 71 -1.92 1.97 4.15
N MET A 72 -1.26 1.13 4.95
CA MET A 72 -1.61 -0.28 5.12
C MET A 72 -3.04 -0.49 5.65
N ILE A 73 -3.46 0.28 6.65
CA ILE A 73 -4.76 0.12 7.29
C ILE A 73 -5.86 0.58 6.33
N ALA A 74 -5.66 1.71 5.65
CA ALA A 74 -6.58 2.21 4.64
C ALA A 74 -6.71 1.23 3.46
N PHE A 75 -5.58 0.68 2.99
CA PHE A 75 -5.57 -0.33 1.93
C PHE A 75 -6.31 -1.59 2.34
N VAL A 76 -6.00 -2.20 3.48
CA VAL A 76 -6.67 -3.42 3.96
C VAL A 76 -8.18 -3.19 4.11
N ARG A 77 -8.60 -2.04 4.65
CA ARG A 77 -10.03 -1.67 4.75
C ARG A 77 -10.71 -1.55 3.39
N ALA A 78 -10.06 -0.90 2.42
CA ALA A 78 -10.61 -0.72 1.08
C ALA A 78 -10.65 -2.03 0.28
N ALA A 79 -9.66 -2.89 0.48
CA ALA A 79 -9.47 -4.13 -0.26
C ALA A 79 -10.24 -5.33 0.32
N TRP A 80 -10.60 -5.29 1.62
CA TRP A 80 -11.29 -6.37 2.34
C TRP A 80 -12.52 -6.97 1.62
N PRO A 81 -13.36 -6.19 0.88
CA PRO A 81 -14.51 -6.78 0.20
C PRO A 81 -14.15 -7.62 -1.03
N ALA A 82 -12.92 -7.47 -1.55
CA ALA A 82 -12.49 -8.03 -2.83
C ALA A 82 -11.31 -9.01 -2.72
N PHE A 83 -10.55 -8.96 -1.62
CA PHE A 83 -9.31 -9.72 -1.49
C PHE A 83 -9.19 -10.38 -0.11
N GLU A 84 -8.67 -11.61 -0.10
CA GLU A 84 -8.18 -12.26 1.11
C GLU A 84 -6.74 -11.80 1.38
N LEU A 85 -6.57 -10.94 2.38
CA LEU A 85 -5.29 -10.31 2.69
C LEU A 85 -4.71 -10.80 4.00
N ARG A 86 -3.38 -10.74 4.09
CA ARG A 86 -2.63 -10.83 5.34
C ARG A 86 -1.69 -9.60 5.45
N PRO A 87 -1.78 -8.80 6.52
CA PRO A 87 -2.73 -8.90 7.64
C PRO A 87 -4.19 -8.74 7.20
N ALA A 88 -5.10 -9.43 7.89
CA ALA A 88 -6.53 -9.30 7.64
C ALA A 88 -7.09 -8.07 8.37
N LEU A 89 -8.29 -7.62 8.00
CA LEU A 89 -8.94 -6.45 8.62
C LEU A 89 -9.05 -6.56 10.15
N ARG A 90 -9.27 -7.77 10.68
CA ARG A 90 -9.33 -8.04 12.12
C ARG A 90 -7.99 -7.86 12.84
N ASP A 91 -6.88 -7.94 12.13
CA ASP A 91 -5.53 -7.82 12.69
C ASP A 91 -5.10 -6.35 12.78
N CYS A 92 -5.70 -5.46 11.96
CA CYS A 92 -5.38 -4.04 11.88
C CYS A 92 -5.33 -3.31 13.24
N PRO A 93 -6.31 -3.46 14.16
CA PRO A 93 -6.29 -2.73 15.44
C PRO A 93 -5.10 -3.09 16.33
N ALA A 94 -4.63 -4.35 16.28
CA ALA A 94 -3.49 -4.78 17.07
C ALA A 94 -2.18 -4.22 16.51
N VAL A 95 -2.01 -4.25 15.18
CA VAL A 95 -0.82 -3.70 14.52
C VAL A 95 -0.76 -2.18 14.68
N GLU A 96 -1.89 -1.49 14.51
CA GLU A 96 -2.01 -0.04 14.69
C GLU A 96 -1.61 0.40 16.11
N ARG A 97 -2.16 -0.27 17.14
CA ARG A 97 -1.78 0.00 18.54
C ARG A 97 -0.28 -0.19 18.78
N HIS A 98 0.28 -1.30 18.31
CA HIS A 98 1.71 -1.57 18.52
C HIS A 98 2.59 -0.52 17.82
N ALA A 99 2.20 -0.08 16.63
CA ALA A 99 2.90 0.96 15.90
C ALA A 99 2.84 2.30 16.66
N MET A 100 1.68 2.66 17.21
CA MET A 100 1.54 3.87 18.03
C MET A 100 2.38 3.82 19.30
N GLU A 101 2.48 2.66 19.96
CA GLU A 101 3.35 2.47 21.13
C GLU A 101 4.83 2.73 20.77
N ILE A 102 5.28 2.22 19.62
CA ILE A 102 6.64 2.47 19.13
C ILE A 102 6.84 3.96 18.81
N MET A 103 5.87 4.59 18.15
CA MET A 103 5.95 6.01 17.75
C MET A 103 5.86 6.97 18.93
N ALA A 104 5.17 6.60 20.01
CA ALA A 104 5.08 7.41 21.23
C ALA A 104 6.38 7.41 22.05
N GLY A 105 7.34 6.52 21.75
CA GLY A 105 8.54 6.32 22.54
C GLY A 105 8.25 5.69 23.92
N ASP A 106 9.29 5.53 24.74
CA ASP A 106 9.25 4.97 26.10
C ASP A 106 8.55 5.87 27.16
N GLY A 107 7.64 6.75 26.73
CA GLY A 107 6.87 7.63 27.63
C GLY A 107 7.41 9.05 27.77
N SER A 108 8.32 9.50 26.92
CA SER A 108 8.56 10.94 26.74
C SER A 108 7.62 11.49 25.65
N ALA A 109 6.41 11.85 26.06
CA ALA A 109 5.43 12.51 25.20
C ALA A 109 6.07 13.72 24.48
N PRO A 110 5.78 13.95 23.19
CA PRO A 110 6.22 15.17 22.53
C PRO A 110 5.51 16.36 23.17
N VAL A 111 6.31 17.32 23.63
CA VAL A 111 5.92 18.67 24.07
C VAL A 111 5.22 19.45 22.96
#